data_AF-A0A960PR89-F1
#
_entry.id   AF-A0A960PR89-F1
#
_cell.length_a   1.000
_cell.length_b   1.000
_cell.length_c   1.000
_cell.angle_alpha   90.00
_cell.angle_beta   90.00
_cell.angle_gamma   90.00
#
_symmetry.space_group_name_H-M   'P 1'
#
loop_
_entity.id
_entity.type
_entity.pdbx_description
1 polymer ?
#
loop_
_entity_poly.entity_id
_entity_poly.type
_entity_poly.pdbx_seq_one_letter_code
_entity_poly.pdbx_strand_id
1 'polypeptide(L)'
;LALGANIGTCATALLSAVGRPREGLRAAVVHVFFNVVGVLLWLPFIDLLAAWATAVSPQTPELAGLARRAAETPRQVANAHTLFNVANTVLLVGLVPRIARWVERWVPDLPPEEAEEAKVRFLDTSLLDTPSLALDRVRLEILHLGERVQKMLQAVLPAVLDGGRWDLEDVARMDEAVDRLHGTVITYLGRLSQAELTDEETREMMQLMEAANSLENIGDIVETNLVNLGYERIDLEVTVSEATRKVLEHFHEKVSEALALALQATADRDTEVARKVVAMKTELQRMAEDAAHHGARRLVVEAPRRLAAYTTETDILQNLRRVYYFVKRIVRALVPEAG
;
A
#
# COMPACT_ATOMS: atom_id res chain seq x y z
N LEU A 1 17.72 28.51 23.00
CA LEU A 1 18.14 27.93 21.70
C LEU A 1 17.68 26.49 21.55
N ALA A 2 18.09 25.55 22.41
CA ALA A 2 17.68 24.13 22.34
C ALA A 2 16.15 23.92 22.35
N LEU A 3 15.41 24.57 23.26
CA LEU A 3 13.94 24.48 23.29
C LEU A 3 13.27 25.06 22.04
N GLY A 4 13.86 26.11 21.44
CA GLY A 4 13.37 26.68 20.18
C GLY A 4 13.60 25.75 18.99
N ALA A 5 14.71 25.00 19.00
CA ALA A 5 14.98 23.98 17.99
C ALA A 5 13.96 22.82 18.04
N ASN A 6 13.51 22.42 19.24
CA ASN A 6 12.46 21.40 19.41
C ASN A 6 11.11 21.81 18.79
N ILE A 7 10.79 23.11 18.83
CA ILE A 7 9.60 23.63 18.12
C ILE A 7 9.89 23.69 16.62
N GLY A 8 11.09 24.11 16.22
CA GLY A 8 11.50 24.21 14.81
C GLY A 8 11.42 22.89 14.04
N THR A 9 11.81 21.76 14.65
CA THR A 9 11.74 20.42 14.02
C THR A 9 10.31 19.96 13.74
N CYS A 10 9.31 20.56 14.39
CA CYS A 10 7.90 20.26 14.14
C CYS A 10 7.43 20.78 12.77
N ALA A 11 8.05 21.84 12.24
CA ALA A 11 7.69 22.40 10.94
C ALA A 11 7.92 21.39 9.81
N THR A 12 9.04 20.67 9.84
CA THR A 12 9.33 19.58 8.90
C THR A 12 8.35 18.42 9.02
N ALA A 13 7.94 18.06 10.24
CA ALA A 13 6.94 17.02 10.46
C ALA A 13 5.57 17.41 9.87
N LEU A 14 5.13 18.64 10.09
CA LEU A 14 3.89 19.17 9.50
C LEU A 14 3.96 19.19 7.97
N LEU A 15 5.05 19.70 7.39
CA LEU A 15 5.25 19.72 5.95
C LEU A 15 5.25 18.30 5.35
N SER A 16 5.86 17.32 6.01
CA SER A 16 5.87 15.92 5.55
C SER A 16 4.51 15.23 5.64
N ALA A 17 3.59 15.75 6.46
CA ALA A 17 2.26 15.20 6.64
C ALA A 17 1.21 15.83 5.70
N VAL A 18 1.56 16.92 5.00
CA VAL A 18 0.69 17.49 3.96
C VAL A 18 0.52 16.47 2.82
N GLY A 19 -0.71 16.09 2.53
CA GLY A 19 -1.02 15.10 1.50
C GLY A 19 -0.87 13.64 1.93
N ARG A 20 -0.61 13.36 3.21
CA ARG A 20 -0.58 12.00 3.77
C ARG A 20 -1.95 11.61 4.37
N PRO A 21 -2.20 10.30 4.63
CA PRO A 21 -3.39 9.83 5.33
C PRO A 21 -3.63 10.52 6.67
N ARG A 22 -4.87 10.44 7.18
CA ARG A 22 -5.28 11.17 8.40
C ARG A 22 -4.43 10.77 9.59
N GLU A 23 -4.01 9.52 9.67
CA GLU A 23 -3.11 8.96 10.68
C GLU A 23 -1.75 9.67 10.66
N GLY A 24 -1.18 9.92 9.48
CA GLY A 24 0.07 10.67 9.32
C GLY A 24 -0.07 12.13 9.75
N LEU A 25 -1.20 12.77 9.41
CA LEU A 25 -1.53 14.10 9.88
C LEU A 25 -1.74 14.15 11.40
N ARG A 26 -2.42 13.15 11.97
CA ARG A 26 -2.61 12.99 13.43
C ARG A 26 -1.26 12.84 14.14
N ALA A 27 -0.36 12.00 13.62
CA ALA A 27 0.98 11.82 14.17
C ALA A 27 1.79 13.12 14.16
N ALA A 28 1.73 13.90 13.07
CA ALA A 28 2.38 15.21 13.00
C ALA A 28 1.78 16.22 14.00
N VAL A 29 0.45 16.24 14.15
CA VAL A 29 -0.24 17.09 15.14
C VAL A 29 0.13 16.69 16.58
N VAL A 30 0.20 15.39 16.89
CA VAL A 30 0.68 14.89 18.19
C VAL A 30 2.14 15.33 18.42
N HIS A 31 3.01 15.22 17.42
CA HIS A 31 4.40 15.62 17.51
C HIS A 31 4.55 17.12 17.83
N VAL A 32 3.79 17.98 17.16
CA VAL A 32 3.76 19.43 17.43
C VAL A 32 3.26 19.69 18.85
N PHE A 33 2.15 19.04 19.24
CA PHE A 33 1.56 19.19 20.57
C PHE A 33 2.55 18.80 21.67
N PHE A 34 3.20 17.64 21.56
CA PHE A 34 4.17 17.15 22.54
C PHE A 34 5.34 18.12 22.72
N ASN A 35 5.88 18.68 21.64
CA ASN A 35 6.99 19.62 21.71
C ASN A 35 6.58 20.98 22.27
N VAL A 36 5.45 21.54 21.84
CA VAL A 36 4.97 22.84 22.33
C VAL A 36 4.61 22.75 23.82
N VAL A 37 3.82 21.75 24.22
CA VAL A 37 3.44 21.56 25.62
C VAL A 37 4.65 21.22 26.47
N GLY A 38 5.56 20.36 25.98
CA GLY A 38 6.80 20.04 26.68
C GLY A 38 7.66 21.28 26.94
N VAL A 39 7.84 22.14 25.94
CA VAL A 39 8.60 23.39 26.11
C VAL A 39 7.91 24.29 27.15
N LEU A 40 6.60 24.49 27.05
CA LEU A 40 5.85 25.32 28.01
C LEU A 40 5.93 24.77 29.44
N LEU A 41 5.91 23.44 29.60
CA LEU A 41 6.00 22.78 30.90
C LEU A 41 7.38 22.96 31.53
N TRP A 42 8.46 22.86 30.73
CA TRP A 42 9.84 22.92 31.22
C TRP A 42 10.43 24.33 31.29
N LEU A 43 9.80 25.34 30.68
CA LEU A 43 10.26 26.74 30.74
C LEU A 43 10.48 27.25 32.18
N PRO A 44 9.56 27.03 33.15
CA PRO A 44 9.78 27.41 34.55
C PRO A 44 10.90 26.62 35.26
N PHE A 45 11.28 25.46 34.72
CA PHE A 45 12.27 24.54 35.29
C PHE A 45 13.56 24.50 34.47
N ILE A 46 13.83 25.54 33.68
CA ILE A 46 14.96 25.56 32.75
C ILE A 46 16.31 25.44 33.47
N ASP A 47 16.44 26.05 34.67
CA ASP A 47 17.65 25.97 35.48
C ASP A 47 17.86 24.56 36.05
N LEU A 48 16.78 23.88 36.42
CA LEU A 48 16.82 22.49 36.87
C LEU A 48 17.26 21.56 35.74
N LEU A 49 16.70 21.74 34.54
CA LEU A 49 17.06 20.98 33.35
C LEU A 49 18.53 21.22 32.97
N ALA A 50 18.99 22.47 33.04
CA ALA A 50 20.39 22.83 32.81
C ALA A 50 21.33 22.18 33.84
N ALA A 51 20.96 22.21 35.12
CA ALA A 51 21.74 21.57 36.19
C ALA A 51 21.85 20.05 35.98
N TRP A 52 20.74 19.39 35.63
CA TRP A 52 20.76 17.96 35.30
C TRP A 52 21.63 17.68 34.08
N ALA A 53 21.47 18.45 33.00
CA ALA A 53 22.27 18.29 31.79
C ALA A 53 23.77 18.47 32.06
N THR A 54 24.16 19.44 32.88
CA THR A 54 25.56 19.62 33.30
C THR A 54 26.05 18.48 34.19
N ALA A 55 25.22 17.94 35.07
CA ALA A 55 25.58 16.85 35.98
C ALA A 55 25.86 15.53 35.24
N VAL A 56 25.09 15.20 34.20
CA VAL A 56 25.33 14.00 33.36
C VAL A 56 26.30 14.23 32.21
N SER A 57 26.78 15.46 32.01
CA SER A 57 27.76 15.77 30.96
C SER A 57 29.19 15.57 31.46
N PRO A 58 30.08 14.93 30.66
CA PRO A 58 31.50 14.86 30.98
C PRO A 58 32.12 16.25 31.13
N GLN A 59 32.90 16.44 32.19
CA GLN A 59 33.58 17.71 32.48
C GLN A 59 35.05 17.63 32.07
N THR A 60 35.59 18.76 31.62
CA THR A 60 37.00 18.90 31.23
C THR A 60 37.68 19.94 32.14
N PRO A 61 37.98 19.57 33.40
CA PRO A 61 38.56 20.50 34.38
C PRO A 61 39.95 21.04 33.97
N GLU A 62 40.63 20.35 33.05
CA GLU A 62 41.95 20.76 32.51
C GLU A 62 41.88 21.93 31.51
N LEU A 63 40.69 22.25 30.99
CA LEU A 63 40.49 23.35 30.05
C LEU A 63 39.92 24.58 30.79
N ALA A 64 40.27 25.78 30.34
CA ALA A 64 39.76 27.03 30.88
C ALA A 64 39.13 27.94 29.81
N GLY A 65 38.26 28.85 30.26
CA GLY A 65 37.71 29.92 29.40
C GLY A 65 36.93 29.40 28.20
N LEU A 66 37.33 29.82 27.00
CA LEU A 66 36.63 29.50 25.74
C LEU A 66 36.81 28.02 25.34
N ALA A 67 37.99 27.44 25.58
CA ALA A 67 38.31 26.07 25.19
C ALA A 67 37.45 25.05 25.95
N ARG A 68 37.19 25.30 27.24
CA ARG A 68 36.28 24.49 28.05
C ARG A 68 34.84 24.56 27.54
N ARG A 69 34.34 25.77 27.27
CA ARG A 69 32.99 25.96 26.74
C ARG A 69 32.81 25.26 25.39
N ALA A 70 33.80 25.34 24.50
CA ALA A 70 33.77 24.65 23.21
C ALA A 70 33.68 23.12 23.35
N ALA A 71 34.34 22.53 24.37
CA ALA A 71 34.32 21.10 24.61
C ALA A 71 33.04 20.62 25.35
N GLU A 72 32.54 21.37 26.33
CA GLU A 72 31.46 20.94 27.21
C GLU A 72 30.06 21.32 26.69
N THR A 73 29.90 22.52 26.12
CA THR A 73 28.58 23.06 25.74
C THR A 73 27.83 22.19 24.71
N PRO A 74 28.44 21.65 23.65
CA PRO A 74 27.72 20.78 22.70
C PRO A 74 27.15 19.52 23.36
N ARG A 75 27.90 18.90 24.28
CA ARG A 75 27.46 17.69 25.01
C ARG A 75 26.36 18.03 26.00
N GLN A 76 26.48 19.16 26.71
CA GLN A 76 25.43 19.64 27.61
C GLN A 76 24.13 19.93 26.87
N VAL A 77 24.20 20.53 25.68
CA VAL A 77 23.00 20.78 24.85
C VAL A 77 22.37 19.47 24.36
N ALA A 78 23.17 18.50 23.91
CA ALA A 78 22.67 17.19 23.50
C ALA A 78 22.00 16.43 24.67
N ASN A 79 22.64 16.41 25.84
CA ASN A 79 22.11 15.77 27.03
C ASN A 79 20.84 16.47 27.54
N ALA A 80 20.78 17.80 27.50
CA ALA A 80 19.57 18.55 27.83
C ALA A 80 18.40 18.18 26.90
N HIS A 81 18.67 18.01 25.60
CA HIS A 81 17.66 17.60 24.62
C HIS A 81 17.13 16.17 24.91
N THR A 82 18.01 15.22 25.18
CA THR A 82 17.63 13.85 25.53
C THR A 82 16.82 13.81 26.83
N LEU A 83 17.31 14.46 27.89
CA LEU A 83 16.62 14.53 29.19
C LEU A 83 15.23 15.16 29.06
N PHE A 84 15.12 16.25 28.31
CA PHE A 84 13.85 16.90 28.01
C PHE A 84 12.87 15.93 27.34
N ASN A 85 13.28 15.26 26.27
CA ASN A 85 12.40 14.35 25.53
C ASN A 85 11.97 13.14 26.35
N VAL A 86 12.90 12.52 27.09
CA VAL A 86 12.61 11.38 27.95
C VAL A 86 11.67 11.78 29.07
N ALA A 87 11.96 12.88 29.78
CA ALA A 87 11.11 13.34 30.87
C ALA A 87 9.71 13.74 30.38
N ASN A 88 9.62 14.45 29.24
CA ASN A 88 8.35 14.80 28.63
C ASN A 88 7.54 13.55 28.23
N THR A 89 8.20 12.53 27.68
CA THR A 89 7.56 11.26 27.33
C THR A 89 7.01 10.57 28.56
N VAL A 90 7.80 10.44 29.63
CA VAL A 90 7.36 9.83 30.91
C VAL A 90 6.18 10.58 31.52
N LEU A 91 6.17 11.91 31.45
CA LEU A 91 5.08 12.73 31.99
C LEU A 91 3.79 12.61 31.16
N LEU A 92 3.91 12.55 29.84
CA LEU A 92 2.77 12.60 28.93
C LEU A 92 2.24 11.21 28.51
N VAL A 93 2.99 10.13 28.73
CA VAL A 93 2.57 8.77 28.31
C VAL A 93 1.23 8.36 28.91
N GLY A 94 0.97 8.69 30.18
CA GLY A 94 -0.32 8.41 30.84
C GLY A 94 -1.50 9.22 30.29
N LEU A 95 -1.23 10.29 29.53
CA LEU A 95 -2.22 11.13 28.87
C LEU A 95 -2.44 10.75 27.41
N VAL A 96 -1.68 9.79 26.86
CA VAL A 96 -1.79 9.37 25.45
C VAL A 96 -3.25 9.06 25.04
N PRO A 97 -4.07 8.31 25.81
CA PRO A 97 -5.46 8.06 25.43
C PRO A 97 -6.36 9.32 25.42
N ARG A 98 -5.97 10.38 26.14
CA ARG A 98 -6.69 11.67 26.12
C ARG A 98 -6.22 12.52 24.94
N ILE A 99 -4.93 12.53 24.67
CA ILE A 99 -4.32 13.25 23.55
C ILE A 99 -4.82 12.66 22.22
N ALA A 100 -4.87 11.33 22.09
CA ALA A 100 -5.40 10.65 20.92
C ALA A 100 -6.84 11.11 20.59
N ARG A 101 -7.75 11.03 21.57
CA ARG A 101 -9.15 11.51 21.40
C ARG A 101 -9.26 13.00 21.10
N TRP A 102 -8.34 13.82 21.61
CA TRP A 102 -8.30 15.24 21.28
C TRP A 102 -7.87 15.46 19.83
N VAL A 103 -6.82 14.75 19.39
CA VAL A 103 -6.33 14.80 18.01
C VAL A 103 -7.35 14.25 17.03
N GLU A 104 -8.03 13.14 17.33
CA GLU A 104 -9.13 12.60 16.52
C GLU A 104 -10.28 13.60 16.36
N ARG A 105 -10.52 14.47 17.35
CA ARG A 105 -11.52 15.53 17.24
C ARG A 105 -11.07 16.70 16.36
N TRP A 106 -9.78 17.02 16.35
CA TRP A 106 -9.21 18.12 15.56
C TRP A 106 -8.87 17.72 14.13
N VAL A 107 -8.49 16.46 13.94
CA VAL A 107 -8.26 15.79 12.68
C VAL A 107 -9.23 14.60 12.64
N PRO A 108 -10.54 14.88 12.45
CA PRO A 108 -11.52 13.82 12.28
C PRO A 108 -11.13 12.98 11.06
N ASP A 109 -11.52 11.70 11.11
CA ASP A 109 -11.55 10.91 9.90
C ASP A 109 -12.37 11.70 8.89
N LEU A 110 -11.95 11.66 7.62
CA LEU A 110 -12.95 11.98 6.61
C LEU A 110 -14.10 11.01 6.90
N PRO A 111 -15.37 11.46 6.87
CA PRO A 111 -16.44 10.47 6.71
C PRO A 111 -15.96 9.55 5.59
N PRO A 112 -16.11 8.22 5.71
CA PRO A 112 -15.94 7.42 4.52
C PRO A 112 -16.79 8.15 3.50
N GLU A 113 -16.14 8.73 2.48
CA GLU A 113 -16.81 8.76 1.21
C GLU A 113 -17.23 7.30 1.13
N GLU A 114 -18.54 7.04 1.20
CA GLU A 114 -19.04 5.88 0.51
C GLU A 114 -18.54 6.12 -0.89
N ALA A 115 -17.29 5.69 -1.16
CA ALA A 115 -16.61 6.07 -2.36
C ALA A 115 -17.61 5.64 -3.39
N GLU A 116 -18.08 6.56 -4.22
CA GLU A 116 -19.07 6.25 -5.24
C GLU A 116 -18.58 5.06 -6.12
N GLU A 117 -17.29 4.79 -5.98
CA GLU A 117 -16.47 3.67 -6.32
C GLU A 117 -16.79 2.28 -5.71
N ALA A 118 -17.19 2.16 -4.43
CA ALA A 118 -17.51 0.89 -3.77
C ALA A 118 -19.02 0.57 -3.74
N LYS A 119 -19.86 1.46 -4.26
CA LYS A 119 -21.30 1.21 -4.39
C LYS A 119 -21.56 0.22 -5.53
N VAL A 120 -22.40 -0.77 -5.25
CA VAL A 120 -23.00 -1.64 -6.26
C VAL A 120 -23.77 -0.78 -7.25
N ARG A 121 -23.56 -0.97 -8.56
CA ARG A 121 -24.11 -0.08 -9.60
C ARG A 121 -25.17 -0.74 -10.45
N PHE A 122 -25.01 -2.02 -10.73
CA PHE A 122 -25.77 -2.71 -11.78
C PHE A 122 -26.66 -3.82 -11.25
N LEU A 123 -26.36 -4.40 -10.09
CA LEU A 123 -27.16 -5.49 -9.53
C LEU A 123 -28.50 -4.99 -9.00
N ASP A 124 -29.57 -5.64 -9.43
CA ASP A 124 -30.94 -5.37 -8.99
C ASP A 124 -31.63 -6.69 -8.61
N THR A 125 -32.05 -6.78 -7.36
CA THR A 125 -32.71 -7.99 -6.83
C THR A 125 -34.10 -8.24 -7.42
N SER A 126 -34.72 -7.24 -8.05
CA SER A 126 -36.00 -7.42 -8.74
C SER A 126 -35.88 -8.24 -10.03
N LEU A 127 -34.66 -8.39 -10.55
CA LEU A 127 -34.37 -9.14 -11.77
C LEU A 127 -34.08 -10.63 -11.54
N LEU A 128 -34.14 -11.11 -10.29
CA LEU A 128 -33.86 -12.52 -9.95
C LEU A 128 -34.82 -13.50 -10.64
N ASP A 129 -36.04 -13.05 -10.98
CA ASP A 129 -37.03 -13.84 -11.73
C ASP A 129 -36.80 -13.81 -13.26
N THR A 130 -35.78 -13.09 -13.73
CA THR A 130 -35.38 -12.97 -15.14
C THR A 130 -33.89 -13.28 -15.33
N PRO A 131 -33.48 -14.57 -15.29
CA PRO A 131 -32.08 -14.94 -15.15
C PRO A 131 -31.13 -14.41 -16.23
N SER A 132 -31.49 -14.50 -17.50
CA SER A 132 -30.72 -13.91 -18.60
C SER A 132 -30.36 -12.42 -18.38
N LEU A 133 -31.35 -11.60 -18.00
CA LEU A 133 -31.11 -10.17 -17.74
C LEU A 133 -30.31 -9.95 -16.45
N ALA A 134 -30.52 -10.79 -15.43
CA ALA A 134 -29.73 -10.76 -14.19
C ALA A 134 -28.24 -11.06 -14.46
N LEU A 135 -27.94 -12.03 -15.32
CA LEU A 135 -26.57 -12.37 -15.71
C LEU A 135 -25.88 -11.23 -16.47
N ASP A 136 -26.61 -10.52 -17.35
CA ASP A 136 -26.09 -9.32 -18.02
C ASP A 136 -25.77 -8.20 -17.01
N ARG A 137 -26.58 -8.01 -15.96
CA ARG A 137 -26.26 -7.07 -14.87
C ARG A 137 -25.03 -7.47 -14.08
N VAL A 138 -24.87 -8.76 -13.80
CA VAL A 138 -23.68 -9.29 -13.13
C VAL A 138 -22.43 -9.05 -13.96
N ARG A 139 -22.50 -9.23 -15.29
CA ARG A 139 -21.39 -8.95 -16.19
C ARG A 139 -20.92 -7.50 -16.07
N LEU A 140 -21.84 -6.54 -16.05
CA LEU A 140 -21.51 -5.12 -15.86
C LEU A 140 -20.89 -4.87 -14.47
N GLU A 141 -21.37 -5.52 -13.42
CA GLU A 141 -20.77 -5.40 -12.08
C GLU A 141 -19.37 -6.03 -12.00
N ILE A 142 -19.12 -7.12 -12.73
CA ILE A 142 -17.78 -7.71 -12.85
C ILE A 142 -16.81 -6.76 -13.57
N LEU A 143 -17.28 -6.02 -14.58
CA LEU A 143 -16.45 -4.98 -15.21
C LEU A 143 -16.13 -3.86 -14.22
N HIS A 144 -17.10 -3.44 -13.43
CA HIS A 144 -16.89 -2.44 -12.38
C HIS A 144 -15.87 -2.93 -11.32
N LEU A 145 -15.99 -4.18 -10.86
CA LEU A 145 -14.99 -4.83 -10.00
C LEU A 145 -13.61 -4.85 -10.68
N GLY A 146 -13.57 -5.20 -11.96
CA GLY A 146 -12.36 -5.23 -12.78
C GLY A 146 -11.65 -3.88 -12.85
N GLU A 147 -12.39 -2.79 -13.04
CA GLU A 147 -11.84 -1.43 -13.03
C GLU A 147 -11.17 -1.08 -11.69
N ARG A 148 -11.71 -1.57 -10.56
CA ARG A 148 -11.09 -1.37 -9.23
C ARG A 148 -9.77 -2.11 -9.13
N VAL A 149 -9.76 -3.37 -9.52
CA VAL A 149 -8.56 -4.21 -9.54
C VAL A 149 -7.51 -3.62 -10.48
N GLN A 150 -7.90 -3.07 -11.64
CA GLN A 150 -6.98 -2.38 -12.54
C GLN A 150 -6.33 -1.15 -11.90
N LYS A 151 -7.10 -0.30 -11.22
CA LYS A 151 -6.55 0.86 -10.49
C LYS A 151 -5.57 0.41 -9.41
N MET A 152 -5.93 -0.63 -8.67
CA MET A 152 -5.10 -1.19 -7.60
C MET A 152 -3.78 -1.77 -8.14
N LEU A 153 -3.86 -2.52 -9.25
CA LEU A 153 -2.69 -3.03 -9.96
C LEU A 153 -1.81 -1.88 -10.49
N GLN A 154 -2.38 -0.80 -11.02
CA GLN A 154 -1.61 0.37 -11.47
C GLN A 154 -0.89 1.09 -10.32
N ALA A 155 -1.53 1.18 -9.16
CA ALA A 155 -0.98 1.88 -7.99
C ALA A 155 0.11 1.08 -7.26
N VAL A 156 0.06 -0.26 -7.27
CA VAL A 156 0.96 -1.07 -6.43
C VAL A 156 2.41 -1.01 -6.87
N LEU A 157 2.72 -1.06 -8.17
CA LEU A 157 4.13 -1.11 -8.60
C LEU A 157 4.93 0.12 -8.16
N PRO A 158 4.50 1.38 -8.42
CA PRO A 158 5.24 2.54 -7.94
C PRO A 158 5.33 2.61 -6.41
N ALA A 159 4.27 2.19 -5.70
CA ALA A 159 4.28 2.13 -4.24
C ALA A 159 5.32 1.12 -3.71
N VAL A 160 5.42 -0.05 -4.33
CA VAL A 160 6.39 -1.10 -3.95
C VAL A 160 7.82 -0.71 -4.30
N LEU A 161 8.06 -0.09 -5.47
CA LEU A 161 9.42 0.26 -5.90
C LEU A 161 10.00 1.47 -5.16
N ASP A 162 9.19 2.51 -4.94
CA ASP A 162 9.64 3.81 -4.41
C ASP A 162 8.84 4.36 -3.25
N GLY A 163 7.57 3.96 -3.13
CA GLY A 163 6.64 4.50 -2.14
C GLY A 163 7.09 4.29 -0.70
N GLY A 164 6.62 5.15 0.20
CA GLY A 164 6.75 4.96 1.64
C GLY A 164 5.67 4.02 2.19
N ARG A 165 5.71 3.76 3.50
CA ARG A 165 4.70 2.95 4.20
C ARG A 165 3.27 3.44 3.94
N TRP A 166 3.06 4.76 3.91
CA TRP A 166 1.76 5.36 3.61
C TRP A 166 1.26 5.04 2.20
N ASP A 167 2.15 5.05 1.20
CA ASP A 167 1.76 4.75 -0.19
C ASP A 167 1.35 3.27 -0.33
N LEU A 168 1.95 2.38 0.47
CA LEU A 168 1.59 0.96 0.58
C LEU A 168 0.27 0.74 1.33
N GLU A 169 0.04 1.47 2.43
CA GLU A 169 -1.23 1.47 3.15
C GLU A 169 -2.38 1.99 2.27
N ASP A 170 -2.13 3.01 1.44
CA ASP A 170 -3.12 3.51 0.49
C ASP A 170 -3.54 2.45 -0.51
N VAL A 171 -2.58 1.69 -1.06
CA VAL A 171 -2.86 0.56 -1.96
C VAL A 171 -3.62 -0.56 -1.24
N ALA A 172 -3.20 -0.94 -0.03
CA ALA A 172 -3.87 -1.98 0.76
C ALA A 172 -5.34 -1.63 1.02
N ARG A 173 -5.65 -0.36 1.32
CA ARG A 173 -7.04 0.10 1.54
C ARG A 173 -7.91 0.06 0.29
N MET A 174 -7.35 -0.01 -0.92
CA MET A 174 -8.14 -0.14 -2.15
C MET A 174 -8.87 -1.49 -2.22
N ASP A 175 -8.32 -2.52 -1.57
CA ASP A 175 -8.84 -3.89 -1.56
C ASP A 175 -10.21 -3.99 -0.89
N GLU A 176 -10.48 -3.16 0.13
CA GLU A 176 -11.79 -3.15 0.79
C GLU A 176 -12.97 -2.92 -0.17
N ALA A 177 -12.75 -2.15 -1.25
CA ALA A 177 -13.76 -1.94 -2.28
C ALA A 177 -13.93 -3.17 -3.19
N VAL A 178 -12.84 -3.89 -3.45
CA VAL A 178 -12.81 -5.14 -4.22
C VAL A 178 -13.60 -6.21 -3.46
N ASP A 179 -13.26 -6.48 -2.20
CA ASP A 179 -13.95 -7.44 -1.32
C ASP A 179 -15.45 -7.21 -1.23
N ARG A 180 -15.86 -5.94 -1.03
CA ARG A 180 -17.27 -5.57 -0.89
C ARG A 180 -18.05 -5.84 -2.18
N LEU A 181 -17.48 -5.48 -3.33
CA LEU A 181 -18.11 -5.70 -4.63
C LEU A 181 -18.13 -7.19 -4.97
N HIS A 182 -17.03 -7.92 -4.74
CA HIS A 182 -16.95 -9.37 -4.89
C HIS A 182 -18.04 -10.07 -4.06
N GLY A 183 -18.11 -9.78 -2.76
CA GLY A 183 -19.08 -10.37 -1.85
C GLY A 183 -20.53 -10.11 -2.28
N THR A 184 -20.80 -8.92 -2.83
CA THR A 184 -22.12 -8.59 -3.40
C THR A 184 -22.42 -9.42 -4.65
N VAL A 185 -21.48 -9.52 -5.59
CA VAL A 185 -21.62 -10.32 -6.82
C VAL A 185 -21.86 -11.80 -6.49
N ILE A 186 -21.06 -12.40 -5.61
CA ILE A 186 -21.21 -13.80 -5.22
C ILE A 186 -22.53 -14.04 -4.51
N THR A 187 -22.95 -13.12 -3.61
CA THR A 187 -24.25 -13.22 -2.93
C THR A 187 -25.40 -13.15 -3.92
N TYR A 188 -25.33 -12.25 -4.91
CA TYR A 188 -26.36 -12.12 -5.94
C TYR A 188 -26.45 -13.38 -6.80
N LEU A 189 -25.31 -13.89 -7.27
CA LEU A 189 -25.25 -15.12 -8.07
C LEU A 189 -25.74 -16.35 -7.28
N GLY A 190 -25.44 -16.43 -5.98
CA GLY A 190 -25.96 -17.50 -5.11
C GLY A 190 -27.48 -17.42 -4.85
N ARG A 191 -28.08 -16.23 -4.97
CA ARG A 191 -29.55 -16.09 -4.99
C ARG A 191 -30.13 -16.47 -6.35
N LEU A 192 -29.48 -16.02 -7.42
CA LEU A 192 -29.89 -16.31 -8.79
C LEU A 192 -29.87 -17.83 -9.08
N SER A 193 -28.93 -18.57 -8.50
CA SER A 193 -28.85 -20.02 -8.64
C SER A 193 -30.03 -20.79 -8.04
N GLN A 194 -30.92 -20.13 -7.29
CA GLN A 194 -32.16 -20.73 -6.76
C GLN A 194 -33.33 -20.67 -7.76
N ALA A 195 -33.21 -19.85 -8.81
CA ALA A 195 -34.18 -19.80 -9.90
C ALA A 195 -34.00 -21.00 -10.85
N GLU A 196 -35.01 -21.25 -11.70
CA GLU A 196 -34.88 -22.22 -12.79
C GLU A 196 -33.98 -21.63 -13.88
N LEU A 197 -32.74 -22.14 -13.97
CA LEU A 197 -31.76 -21.75 -14.98
C LEU A 197 -31.72 -22.79 -16.11
N THR A 198 -31.58 -22.31 -17.34
CA THR A 198 -31.19 -23.19 -18.45
C THR A 198 -29.73 -23.66 -18.30
N ASP A 199 -29.34 -24.69 -19.05
CA ASP A 199 -27.95 -25.17 -19.06
C ASP A 199 -26.96 -24.08 -19.50
N GLU A 200 -27.38 -23.18 -20.41
CA GLU A 200 -26.55 -22.07 -20.88
C GLU A 200 -26.40 -20.99 -19.81
N GLU A 201 -27.49 -20.60 -19.15
CA GLU A 201 -27.46 -19.65 -18.04
C GLU A 201 -26.65 -20.18 -16.86
N THR A 202 -26.75 -21.49 -16.57
CA THR A 202 -25.94 -22.14 -15.53
C THR A 202 -24.45 -22.09 -15.87
N ARG A 203 -24.09 -22.35 -17.13
CA ARG A 203 -22.71 -22.19 -17.60
C ARG A 203 -22.26 -20.75 -17.43
N GLU A 204 -23.00 -19.79 -17.99
CA GLU A 204 -22.67 -18.36 -17.92
C GLU A 204 -22.51 -17.88 -16.46
N MET A 205 -23.40 -18.27 -15.57
CA MET A 205 -23.32 -17.99 -14.13
C MET A 205 -21.99 -18.48 -13.53
N MET A 206 -21.61 -19.73 -13.79
CA MET A 206 -20.35 -20.30 -13.29
C MET A 206 -19.13 -19.56 -13.86
N GLN A 207 -19.20 -19.07 -15.10
CA GLN A 207 -18.14 -18.27 -15.71
C GLN A 207 -18.00 -16.91 -15.03
N LEU A 208 -19.12 -16.25 -14.74
CA LEU A 208 -19.14 -14.97 -14.04
C LEU A 208 -18.64 -15.12 -12.59
N MET A 209 -19.00 -16.20 -11.90
CA MET A 209 -18.45 -16.54 -10.57
C MET A 209 -16.92 -16.71 -10.63
N GLU A 210 -16.39 -17.45 -11.61
CA GLU A 210 -14.95 -17.67 -11.77
C GLU A 210 -14.21 -16.36 -12.09
N ALA A 211 -14.80 -15.48 -12.90
CA ALA A 211 -14.25 -14.17 -13.20
C ALA A 211 -14.20 -13.28 -11.95
N ALA A 212 -15.29 -13.20 -11.18
CA ALA A 212 -15.34 -12.45 -9.93
C ALA A 212 -14.30 -12.96 -8.92
N ASN A 213 -14.23 -14.28 -8.71
CA ASN A 213 -13.23 -14.90 -7.83
C ASN A 213 -11.80 -14.62 -8.31
N SER A 214 -11.54 -14.66 -9.61
CA SER A 214 -10.22 -14.40 -10.15
C SER A 214 -9.79 -12.94 -9.95
N LEU A 215 -10.73 -11.99 -10.02
CA LEU A 215 -10.48 -10.58 -9.70
C LEU A 215 -10.15 -10.38 -8.22
N GLU A 216 -10.90 -11.01 -7.32
CA GLU A 216 -10.60 -11.01 -5.88
C GLU A 216 -9.20 -11.54 -5.59
N ASN A 217 -8.84 -12.70 -6.16
CA ASN A 217 -7.52 -13.28 -5.97
C ASN A 217 -6.39 -12.36 -6.50
N ILE A 218 -6.66 -11.51 -7.50
CA ILE A 218 -5.70 -10.49 -7.94
C ILE A 218 -5.60 -9.37 -6.88
N GLY A 219 -6.74 -8.97 -6.32
CA GLY A 219 -6.84 -8.09 -5.15
C GLY A 219 -5.93 -8.56 -4.01
N ASP A 220 -6.17 -9.78 -3.52
CA ASP A 220 -5.39 -10.44 -2.48
C ASP A 220 -3.88 -10.47 -2.77
N ILE A 221 -3.47 -10.77 -4.01
CA ILE A 221 -2.05 -10.78 -4.36
C ILE A 221 -1.45 -9.37 -4.25
N VAL A 222 -2.19 -8.35 -4.64
CA VAL A 222 -1.71 -6.98 -4.51
C VAL A 222 -1.64 -6.58 -3.04
N GLU A 223 -2.70 -6.80 -2.27
CA GLU A 223 -2.85 -6.39 -0.87
C GLU A 223 -1.97 -7.19 0.10
N THR A 224 -1.96 -8.52 0.02
CA THR A 224 -1.19 -9.36 0.94
C THR A 224 0.22 -9.66 0.44
N ASN A 225 0.49 -9.70 -0.86
CA ASN A 225 1.83 -10.10 -1.35
C ASN A 225 2.67 -8.91 -1.78
N LEU A 226 2.21 -8.12 -2.75
CA LEU A 226 3.02 -7.03 -3.31
C LEU A 226 3.23 -5.89 -2.31
N VAL A 227 2.19 -5.47 -1.59
CA VAL A 227 2.31 -4.47 -0.52
C VAL A 227 3.31 -4.92 0.55
N ASN A 228 3.29 -6.19 0.96
CA ASN A 228 4.24 -6.73 1.93
C ASN A 228 5.69 -6.71 1.41
N LEU A 229 5.92 -6.99 0.12
CA LEU A 229 7.25 -6.79 -0.48
C LEU A 229 7.69 -5.33 -0.44
N GLY A 230 6.76 -4.39 -0.56
CA GLY A 230 7.04 -2.96 -0.35
C GLY A 230 7.51 -2.65 1.06
N TYR A 231 6.88 -3.24 2.09
CA TYR A 231 7.32 -3.08 3.48
C TYR A 231 8.69 -3.70 3.71
N GLU A 232 8.93 -4.91 3.21
CA GLU A 232 10.23 -5.58 3.31
C GLU A 232 11.34 -4.77 2.63
N ARG A 233 11.07 -4.19 1.45
CA ARG A 233 12.00 -3.30 0.75
C ARG A 233 12.38 -2.10 1.64
N ILE A 234 11.42 -1.48 2.31
CA ILE A 234 11.65 -0.34 3.21
C ILE A 234 12.49 -0.77 4.42
N ASP A 235 12.12 -1.87 5.06
CA ASP A 235 12.78 -2.36 6.30
C ASP A 235 14.21 -2.85 6.05
N LEU A 236 14.44 -3.43 4.88
CA LEU A 236 15.78 -3.83 4.45
C LEU A 236 16.55 -2.69 3.78
N GLU A 237 15.95 -1.50 3.63
CA GLU A 237 16.54 -0.35 2.94
C GLU A 237 17.11 -0.73 1.56
N VAL A 238 16.30 -1.46 0.79
CA VAL A 238 16.63 -1.94 -0.55
C VAL A 238 16.27 -0.87 -1.58
N THR A 239 17.25 -0.51 -2.42
CA THR A 239 17.03 0.37 -3.57
C THR A 239 16.99 -0.44 -4.86
N VAL A 240 15.92 -0.28 -5.63
CA VAL A 240 15.79 -0.89 -6.95
C VAL A 240 16.59 -0.07 -7.97
N SER A 241 17.37 -0.73 -8.82
CA SER A 241 18.13 -0.02 -9.86
C SER A 241 17.22 0.40 -11.01
N GLU A 242 17.59 1.48 -11.71
CA GLU A 242 16.85 1.93 -12.90
C GLU A 242 16.74 0.86 -14.00
N ALA A 243 17.74 -0.01 -14.13
CA ALA A 243 17.68 -1.11 -15.09
C ALA A 243 16.61 -2.15 -14.71
N THR A 244 16.56 -2.56 -13.44
CA THR A 244 15.55 -3.50 -12.93
C THR A 244 14.16 -2.85 -12.91
N ARG A 245 14.05 -1.58 -12.53
CA ARG A 245 12.80 -0.80 -12.60
C ARG A 245 12.14 -0.97 -13.96
N LYS A 246 12.87 -0.67 -15.04
CA LYS A 246 12.33 -0.76 -16.41
C LYS A 246 11.87 -2.17 -16.78
N VAL A 247 12.56 -3.20 -16.31
CA VAL A 247 12.18 -4.60 -16.53
C VAL A 247 10.87 -4.91 -15.81
N LEU A 248 10.74 -4.50 -14.54
CA LEU A 248 9.54 -4.70 -13.74
C LEU A 248 8.34 -3.91 -14.27
N GLU A 249 8.55 -2.63 -14.65
CA GLU A 249 7.54 -1.77 -15.27
C GLU A 249 7.03 -2.38 -16.57
N HIS A 250 7.92 -2.81 -17.46
CA HIS A 250 7.50 -3.40 -18.73
C HIS A 250 6.72 -4.72 -18.53
N PHE A 251 7.13 -5.55 -17.55
CA PHE A 251 6.39 -6.76 -17.20
C PHE A 251 5.01 -6.46 -16.64
N HIS A 252 4.94 -5.51 -15.72
CA HIS A 252 3.70 -5.05 -15.11
C HIS A 252 2.72 -4.45 -16.12
N GLU A 253 3.21 -3.64 -17.07
CA GLU A 253 2.42 -3.10 -18.18
C GLU A 253 1.76 -4.23 -18.98
N LYS A 254 2.52 -5.28 -19.31
CA LYS A 254 2.00 -6.44 -20.05
C LYS A 254 0.97 -7.25 -19.29
N VAL A 255 1.14 -7.39 -17.97
CA VAL A 255 0.13 -8.03 -17.11
C VAL A 255 -1.13 -7.15 -17.00
N SER A 256 -0.98 -5.84 -16.89
CA SER A 256 -2.08 -4.87 -16.85
C SER A 256 -2.86 -4.83 -18.17
N GLU A 257 -2.16 -4.89 -19.31
CA GLU A 257 -2.74 -5.06 -20.64
C GLU A 257 -3.56 -6.35 -20.74
N ALA A 258 -3.01 -7.47 -20.23
CA ALA A 258 -3.73 -8.74 -20.22
C ALA A 258 -5.03 -8.68 -19.40
N LEU A 259 -5.01 -8.01 -18.24
CA LEU A 259 -6.21 -7.80 -17.43
C LEU A 259 -7.25 -6.95 -18.17
N ALA A 260 -6.83 -5.86 -18.83
CA ALA A 260 -7.73 -5.02 -19.62
C ALA A 260 -8.41 -5.79 -20.76
N LEU A 261 -7.63 -6.59 -21.50
CA LEU A 261 -8.14 -7.44 -22.57
C LEU A 261 -9.07 -8.54 -22.03
N ALA A 262 -8.77 -9.10 -20.85
CA ALA A 262 -9.62 -10.10 -20.22
C ALA A 262 -10.99 -9.52 -19.85
N LEU A 263 -11.01 -8.33 -19.25
CA LEU A 263 -12.26 -7.63 -18.93
C LEU A 263 -13.05 -7.29 -20.20
N GLN A 264 -12.39 -6.80 -21.26
CA GLN A 264 -13.05 -6.55 -22.54
C GLN A 264 -13.65 -7.82 -23.13
N ALA A 265 -12.90 -8.93 -23.14
CA ALA A 265 -13.40 -10.21 -23.63
C ALA A 265 -14.63 -10.69 -22.84
N THR A 266 -14.64 -10.49 -21.52
CA THR A 266 -15.80 -10.79 -20.67
C THR A 266 -16.98 -9.87 -20.97
N ALA A 267 -16.76 -8.58 -21.20
CA ALA A 267 -17.81 -7.61 -21.54
C ALA A 267 -18.52 -7.99 -22.86
N ASP A 268 -17.72 -8.18 -23.90
CA ASP A 268 -18.20 -8.32 -25.27
C ASP A 268 -18.47 -9.79 -25.65
N ARG A 269 -18.18 -10.73 -24.74
CA ARG A 269 -18.19 -12.18 -24.98
C ARG A 269 -17.27 -12.55 -26.18
N ASP A 270 -16.16 -11.82 -26.34
CA ASP A 270 -15.26 -11.93 -27.48
C ASP A 270 -14.20 -13.03 -27.26
N THR A 271 -14.41 -14.16 -27.94
CA THR A 271 -13.50 -15.33 -27.88
C THR A 271 -12.15 -15.10 -28.56
N GLU A 272 -12.05 -14.18 -29.52
CA GLU A 272 -10.78 -13.83 -30.17
C GLU A 272 -9.91 -13.01 -29.23
N VAL A 273 -10.49 -12.03 -28.54
CA VAL A 273 -9.77 -11.26 -27.51
C VAL A 273 -9.37 -12.16 -26.35
N ALA A 274 -10.26 -13.06 -25.91
CA ALA A 274 -9.95 -14.06 -24.90
C ALA A 274 -8.75 -14.95 -25.30
N ARG A 275 -8.68 -15.38 -26.56
CA ARG A 275 -7.54 -16.16 -27.09
C ARG A 275 -6.23 -15.36 -27.09
N LYS A 276 -6.29 -14.05 -27.40
CA LYS A 276 -5.10 -13.17 -27.31
C LYS A 276 -4.56 -13.14 -25.89
N VAL A 277 -5.42 -12.98 -24.88
CA VAL A 277 -5.02 -13.01 -23.46
C VAL A 277 -4.28 -14.31 -23.15
N VAL A 278 -4.81 -15.47 -23.54
CA VAL A 278 -4.15 -16.76 -23.31
C VAL A 278 -2.79 -16.85 -24.02
N ALA A 279 -2.69 -16.33 -25.25
CA ALA A 279 -1.49 -16.34 -26.08
C ALA A 279 -0.35 -15.44 -25.53
N MET A 280 -0.67 -14.41 -24.73
CA MET A 280 0.33 -13.56 -24.05
C MET A 280 1.24 -14.35 -23.10
N LYS A 281 0.89 -15.61 -22.78
CA LYS A 281 1.69 -16.49 -21.90
C LYS A 281 3.11 -16.64 -22.42
N THR A 282 3.27 -16.81 -23.74
CA THR A 282 4.59 -17.02 -24.35
C THR A 282 5.46 -15.77 -24.23
N GLU A 283 4.89 -14.60 -24.48
CA GLU A 283 5.60 -13.32 -24.35
C GLU A 283 6.00 -13.05 -22.89
N LEU A 284 5.05 -13.15 -21.95
CA LEU A 284 5.31 -12.96 -20.52
C LEU A 284 6.31 -13.97 -19.97
N GLN A 285 6.27 -15.22 -20.41
CA GLN A 285 7.25 -16.21 -19.99
C GLN A 285 8.66 -15.84 -20.46
N ARG A 286 8.82 -15.44 -21.72
CA ARG A 286 10.11 -14.96 -22.25
C ARG A 286 10.62 -13.75 -21.47
N MET A 287 9.74 -12.78 -21.17
CA MET A 287 10.11 -11.60 -20.39
C MET A 287 10.58 -11.95 -18.98
N ALA A 288 9.93 -12.92 -18.32
CA ALA A 288 10.34 -13.38 -16.99
C ALA A 288 11.71 -14.09 -17.03
N GLU A 289 11.98 -14.87 -18.08
CA GLU A 289 13.29 -15.51 -18.30
C GLU A 289 14.40 -14.47 -18.54
N ASP A 290 14.12 -13.46 -19.39
CA ASP A 290 15.04 -12.36 -19.65
C ASP A 290 15.34 -11.55 -18.38
N ALA A 291 14.32 -11.30 -17.55
CA ALA A 291 14.46 -10.63 -16.27
C ALA A 291 15.31 -11.44 -15.28
N ALA A 292 15.11 -12.75 -15.19
CA ALA A 292 15.92 -13.63 -14.35
C ALA A 292 17.40 -13.63 -14.78
N HIS A 293 17.67 -13.67 -16.09
CA HIS A 293 19.03 -13.55 -16.62
C HIS A 293 19.67 -12.19 -16.31
N HIS A 294 18.88 -11.11 -16.39
CA HIS A 294 19.33 -9.77 -16.01
C HIS A 294 19.72 -9.71 -14.52
N GLY A 295 18.85 -10.18 -13.63
CA GLY A 295 19.09 -10.21 -12.18
C GLY A 295 20.30 -11.07 -11.81
N ALA A 296 20.46 -12.25 -12.42
CA ALA A 296 21.59 -13.15 -12.17
C ALA A 296 22.94 -12.52 -12.50
N ARG A 297 23.04 -11.71 -13.57
CA ARG A 297 24.28 -11.00 -13.92
C ARG A 297 24.61 -9.92 -12.90
N ARG A 298 23.61 -9.25 -12.34
CA ARG A 298 23.78 -8.21 -11.32
C ARG A 298 24.22 -8.77 -9.97
N LEU A 299 23.80 -10.00 -9.63
CA LEU A 299 24.28 -10.70 -8.45
C LEU A 299 25.80 -10.89 -8.44
N VAL A 300 26.48 -10.97 -9.58
CA VAL A 300 27.94 -11.18 -9.66
C VAL A 300 28.73 -9.93 -9.23
N VAL A 301 28.14 -8.75 -9.37
CA VAL A 301 28.78 -7.47 -9.00
C VAL A 301 28.67 -7.25 -7.49
N GLU A 302 29.77 -6.86 -6.84
CA GLU A 302 29.73 -6.50 -5.43
C GLU A 302 28.96 -5.19 -5.22
N ALA A 303 27.85 -5.27 -4.50
CA ALA A 303 27.06 -4.13 -4.06
C ALA A 303 26.43 -4.44 -2.70
N PRO A 304 26.28 -3.44 -1.80
CA PRO A 304 25.55 -3.60 -0.55
C PRO A 304 24.13 -4.12 -0.82
N ARG A 305 23.65 -5.06 0.02
CA ARG A 305 22.27 -5.59 -0.03
C ARG A 305 21.83 -6.19 -1.37
N ARG A 306 22.77 -6.57 -2.25
CA ARG A 306 22.49 -7.15 -3.58
C ARG A 306 21.56 -8.37 -3.56
N LEU A 307 21.67 -9.23 -2.54
CA LEU A 307 20.83 -10.43 -2.41
C LEU A 307 19.38 -10.05 -2.09
N ALA A 308 19.17 -9.12 -1.16
CA ALA A 308 17.84 -8.62 -0.80
C ALA A 308 17.17 -7.92 -2.00
N ALA A 309 17.93 -7.14 -2.77
CA ALA A 309 17.44 -6.51 -4.00
C ALA A 309 17.02 -7.55 -5.06
N TYR A 310 17.84 -8.60 -5.26
CA TYR A 310 17.52 -9.68 -6.19
C TYR A 310 16.30 -10.50 -5.76
N THR A 311 16.17 -10.81 -4.47
CA THR A 311 15.00 -11.50 -3.92
C THR A 311 13.74 -10.67 -4.11
N THR A 312 13.78 -9.38 -3.76
CA THR A 312 12.64 -8.46 -3.96
C THR A 312 12.21 -8.41 -5.43
N GLU A 313 13.16 -8.27 -6.36
CA GLU A 313 12.90 -8.27 -7.81
C GLU A 313 12.24 -9.57 -8.27
N THR A 314 12.77 -10.72 -7.83
CA THR A 314 12.26 -12.04 -8.19
C THR A 314 10.85 -12.25 -7.65
N ASP A 315 10.58 -11.84 -6.42
CA ASP A 315 9.29 -12.04 -5.77
C ASP A 315 8.22 -11.13 -6.37
N ILE A 316 8.56 -9.90 -6.75
CA ILE A 316 7.65 -9.02 -7.53
C ILE A 316 7.26 -9.72 -8.84
N LEU A 317 8.23 -10.21 -9.61
CA LEU A 317 7.96 -10.90 -10.89
C LEU A 317 7.09 -12.16 -10.70
N GLN A 318 7.35 -12.94 -9.65
CA GLN A 318 6.55 -14.13 -9.35
C GLN A 318 5.11 -13.77 -9.01
N ASN A 319 4.88 -12.72 -8.21
CA ASN A 319 3.53 -12.26 -7.89
C ASN A 319 2.81 -11.68 -9.11
N LEU A 320 3.48 -10.91 -9.98
CA LEU A 320 2.88 -10.46 -11.25
C LEU A 320 2.54 -11.63 -12.20
N ARG A 321 3.34 -12.70 -12.20
CA ARG A 321 3.00 -13.94 -12.92
C ARG A 321 1.78 -14.63 -12.33
N ARG A 322 1.61 -14.61 -11.01
CA ARG A 322 0.40 -15.12 -10.33
C ARG A 322 -0.82 -14.28 -10.68
N VAL A 323 -0.70 -12.95 -10.73
CA VAL A 323 -1.75 -12.06 -11.25
C VAL A 323 -2.16 -12.51 -12.66
N TYR A 324 -1.20 -12.65 -13.57
CA TYR A 324 -1.49 -13.11 -14.93
C TYR A 324 -2.13 -14.52 -14.99
N TYR A 325 -1.77 -15.42 -14.07
CA TYR A 325 -2.44 -16.71 -13.96
C TYR A 325 -3.94 -16.55 -13.70
N PHE A 326 -4.35 -15.66 -12.79
CA PHE A 326 -5.76 -15.36 -12.53
C PHE A 326 -6.43 -14.58 -13.68
N VAL A 327 -5.71 -13.68 -14.34
CA VAL A 327 -6.19 -13.01 -15.56
C VAL A 327 -6.63 -14.03 -16.63
N LYS A 328 -5.85 -15.09 -16.84
CA LYS A 328 -6.25 -16.15 -17.78
C LYS A 328 -7.48 -16.94 -17.30
N ARG A 329 -7.68 -17.09 -15.99
CA ARG A 329 -8.85 -17.80 -15.45
C ARG A 329 -10.15 -17.05 -15.77
N ILE A 330 -10.12 -15.71 -15.74
CA ILE A 330 -11.25 -14.85 -16.15
C ILE A 330 -11.76 -15.23 -17.56
N VAL A 331 -10.86 -15.48 -18.50
CA VAL A 331 -11.20 -15.76 -19.90
C VAL A 331 -11.25 -17.26 -20.26
N ARG A 332 -10.87 -18.15 -19.33
CA ARG A 332 -10.69 -19.58 -19.63
C ARG A 332 -11.95 -20.23 -20.15
N ALA A 333 -13.12 -19.83 -19.65
CA ALA A 333 -14.37 -20.42 -20.10
C ALA A 333 -14.85 -19.89 -21.46
N LEU A 334 -14.36 -18.73 -21.91
CA LEU A 334 -14.60 -18.20 -23.26
C LEU A 334 -13.72 -18.89 -24.31
N VAL A 335 -12.65 -19.56 -23.89
CA VAL A 335 -11.72 -20.31 -24.75
C VAL A 335 -11.67 -21.75 -24.26
N PRO A 336 -12.59 -22.62 -24.72
CA PRO A 336 -12.47 -24.04 -24.45
C PRO A 336 -11.08 -24.53 -24.90
N GLU A 337 -10.36 -25.23 -24.03
CA GLU A 337 -9.07 -25.82 -24.39
C GLU A 337 -9.30 -26.73 -25.62
N ALA A 338 -8.46 -26.56 -26.65
CA ALA A 338 -8.36 -27.58 -27.69
C ALA A 338 -7.86 -28.85 -27.00
N GLY A 339 -8.73 -29.87 -26.94
CA GLY A 339 -8.47 -31.13 -26.25
C GLY A 339 -7.29 -31.92 -26.80
#